data_AF-A0A0L7KK98-F1
#
_entry.id   AF-A0A0L7KK98-F1
#
_cell.length_a   1.000
_cell.length_b   1.000
_cell.length_c   1.000
_cell.angle_alpha   90.00
_cell.angle_beta   90.00
_cell.angle_gamma   90.00
#
_symmetry.space_group_name_H-M   'P 1'
#
loop_
_entity.id
_entity.type
_entity.pdbx_description
1 polymer ?
#
loop_
_entity_poly.entity_id
_entity_poly.type
_entity_poly.pdbx_seq_one_letter_code
_entity_poly.pdbx_strand_id
1 'polypeptide(L)'
;MIHKKKSGCEYEIHKIHNRMLSNVIEGFRNTFSNHEKKNKMKAHSCRTLNCTEQGIKPHNLRRAAKEYTPDEIRNIMCTFDKTVSKNVMYDTYYKLHDYQRKKFLRMVDEIWEFTITFAKENKISENYRSKYFWECNNILQSNLTKMDNDDKGNFDKFLESQPDPCPTQEFVTFMDNKIKSDNL
;
A
#
# COMPACT_ATOMS: atom_id res chain seq x y z
N MET A 1 15.12 33.77 6.71
CA MET A 1 15.12 32.33 6.34
C MET A 1 14.72 31.54 7.58
N ILE A 2 13.46 31.13 7.68
CA ILE A 2 12.97 30.35 8.82
C ILE A 2 13.14 28.87 8.47
N HIS A 3 14.12 28.21 9.10
CA HIS A 3 14.20 26.75 9.07
C HIS A 3 13.03 26.18 9.87
N LYS A 4 12.00 25.67 9.19
CA LYS A 4 10.97 24.83 9.81
C LYS A 4 11.65 23.54 10.29
N LYS A 5 11.88 23.43 11.60
CA LYS A 5 12.21 22.17 12.27
C LYS A 5 11.05 21.20 12.02
N LYS A 6 11.28 20.17 11.20
CA LYS A 6 10.35 19.03 11.09
C LYS A 6 10.16 18.42 12.48
N SER A 7 8.91 18.13 12.83
CA SER A 7 8.56 17.44 14.06
C SER A 7 9.26 16.07 14.09
N GLY A 8 9.75 15.64 15.26
CA GLY A 8 10.44 14.34 15.41
C GLY A 8 9.59 13.15 14.94
N CYS A 9 8.25 13.30 14.94
CA CYS A 9 7.32 12.28 14.45
C CYS A 9 7.28 12.21 12.91
N GLU A 10 7.30 13.37 12.22
CA GLU A 10 7.35 13.44 10.75
C GLU A 10 8.67 12.88 10.19
N TYR A 11 9.76 13.04 10.95
CA TYR A 11 11.07 12.51 10.58
C TYR A 11 11.10 10.98 10.61
N GLU A 12 10.52 10.36 11.65
CA GLU A 12 10.49 8.89 11.78
C GLU A 12 9.52 8.23 10.78
N ILE A 13 8.39 8.88 10.46
CA ILE A 13 7.45 8.39 9.42
C ILE A 13 8.10 8.44 8.03
N HIS A 14 8.80 9.55 7.70
CA HIS A 14 9.56 9.63 6.45
C HIS A 14 10.68 8.58 6.38
N LYS A 15 11.32 8.24 7.50
CA LYS A 15 12.38 7.24 7.57
C LYS A 15 11.84 5.82 7.35
N ILE A 16 10.66 5.50 7.90
CA ILE A 16 9.99 4.22 7.67
C ILE A 16 9.54 4.09 6.21
N HIS A 17 8.94 5.14 5.66
CA HIS A 17 8.48 5.17 4.26
C HIS A 17 9.65 4.99 3.27
N ASN A 18 10.76 5.71 3.48
CA ASN A 18 11.96 5.58 2.65
C ASN A 18 12.64 4.22 2.80
N ARG A 19 12.64 3.61 3.99
CA ARG A 19 13.21 2.27 4.21
C ARG A 19 12.37 1.17 3.54
N MET A 20 11.05 1.32 3.49
CA MET A 20 10.17 0.39 2.78
C MET A 20 10.32 0.50 1.26
N LEU A 21 10.41 1.72 0.71
CA LEU A 21 10.73 1.92 -0.72
C LEU A 21 12.13 1.37 -1.08
N SER A 22 13.13 1.54 -0.21
CA SER A 22 14.47 0.99 -0.39
C SER A 22 14.47 -0.54 -0.43
N ASN A 23 13.70 -1.22 0.44
CA ASN A 23 13.62 -2.69 0.44
C ASN A 23 12.95 -3.24 -0.83
N VAL A 24 11.99 -2.51 -1.39
CA VAL A 24 11.37 -2.85 -2.68
C VAL A 24 12.39 -2.68 -3.82
N ILE A 25 13.13 -1.56 -3.86
CA ILE A 25 14.18 -1.28 -4.86
C ILE A 25 15.40 -2.22 -4.71
N GLU A 26 15.77 -2.63 -3.50
CA GLU A 26 16.87 -3.57 -3.24
C GLU A 26 16.48 -5.01 -3.58
N GLY A 27 15.19 -5.35 -3.40
CA GLY A 27 14.57 -6.53 -3.99
C GLY A 27 14.75 -6.54 -5.52
N PHE A 28 14.47 -5.41 -6.20
CA PHE A 28 14.69 -5.24 -7.64
C PHE A 28 16.18 -5.37 -8.04
N ARG A 29 17.12 -4.77 -7.30
CA ARG A 29 18.56 -4.81 -7.65
C ARG A 29 19.13 -6.23 -7.60
N ASN A 30 18.64 -7.06 -6.68
CA ASN A 30 19.08 -8.45 -6.54
C ASN A 30 18.46 -9.39 -7.60
N THR A 31 17.25 -9.14 -8.09
CA THR A 31 16.66 -9.91 -9.21
C THR A 31 17.29 -9.55 -10.55
N PHE A 32 17.61 -8.27 -10.79
CA PHE A 32 18.25 -7.84 -12.04
C PHE A 32 19.77 -8.13 -12.07
N SER A 33 20.50 -8.00 -10.96
CA SER A 33 21.94 -8.30 -10.92
C SER A 33 22.26 -9.80 -11.07
N ASN A 34 21.32 -10.68 -10.71
CA ASN A 34 21.44 -12.12 -10.93
C ASN A 34 21.21 -12.54 -12.39
N HIS A 35 20.71 -11.65 -13.25
CA HIS A 35 20.48 -11.95 -14.67
C HIS A 35 21.67 -11.58 -15.57
N GLU A 36 22.56 -10.69 -15.13
CA GLU A 36 23.77 -10.30 -15.90
C GLU A 36 25.01 -11.17 -15.63
N LYS A 37 25.07 -11.90 -14.51
CA LYS A 37 26.24 -12.74 -14.18
C LYS A 37 26.17 -14.20 -14.65
N LYS A 38 25.13 -14.59 -15.40
CA LYS A 38 24.89 -16.00 -15.78
C LYS A 38 25.70 -16.56 -16.95
N ASN A 39 26.63 -15.81 -17.54
CA ASN A 39 27.40 -16.30 -18.70
C ASN A 39 28.89 -16.64 -18.49
N LYS A 40 29.46 -16.53 -17.28
CA LYS A 40 30.80 -17.05 -17.03
C LYS A 40 30.94 -17.64 -15.63
N MET A 41 30.94 -18.98 -15.61
CA MET A 41 31.61 -19.91 -14.69
C MET A 41 30.67 -21.04 -14.30
N LYS A 42 30.65 -22.06 -15.18
CA LYS A 42 30.53 -23.45 -14.71
C LYS A 42 31.70 -23.71 -13.75
N ALA A 43 31.36 -24.23 -12.58
CA ALA A 43 32.11 -25.19 -11.75
C ALA A 43 32.04 -24.81 -10.26
N HIS A 44 31.40 -25.70 -9.49
CA HIS A 44 31.50 -25.86 -8.04
C HIS A 44 31.09 -24.68 -7.14
N SER A 45 29.81 -24.65 -6.77
CA SER A 45 29.44 -24.81 -5.35
C SER A 45 27.94 -25.00 -5.26
N CYS A 46 27.55 -26.24 -4.96
CA CYS A 46 26.19 -26.61 -4.65
C CYS A 46 25.84 -26.00 -3.28
N ARG A 47 25.00 -24.97 -3.25
CA ARG A 47 24.11 -24.74 -2.11
C ARG A 47 22.69 -24.68 -2.65
N THR A 48 22.11 -25.87 -2.70
CA THR A 48 20.70 -26.20 -2.84
C THR A 48 19.82 -25.14 -2.17
N LEU A 49 19.15 -24.32 -2.97
CA LEU A 49 17.87 -23.74 -2.55
C LEU A 49 16.86 -24.87 -2.67
N ASN A 50 16.59 -25.51 -1.53
CA ASN A 50 15.52 -26.49 -1.41
C ASN A 50 14.18 -25.80 -1.70
N CYS A 51 13.74 -25.84 -2.95
CA CYS A 51 12.33 -25.80 -3.30
C CYS A 51 11.71 -27.13 -2.84
N THR A 52 11.47 -27.25 -1.55
CA THR A 52 10.59 -28.30 -1.01
C THR A 52 9.16 -27.76 -0.98
N GLU A 53 8.23 -28.59 -1.45
CA GLU A 53 6.76 -28.45 -1.47
C GLU A 53 6.12 -28.31 -0.07
N GLN A 54 6.73 -27.58 0.84
CA GLN A 54 6.12 -27.19 2.11
C GLN A 54 5.88 -25.70 2.08
N GLY A 55 4.59 -25.34 2.12
CA GLY A 55 4.08 -23.99 2.01
C GLY A 55 4.91 -22.98 2.80
N ILE A 56 5.04 -21.79 2.20
CA ILE A 56 5.65 -20.59 2.78
C ILE A 56 5.25 -20.51 4.26
N LYS A 57 6.16 -20.89 5.16
CA LYS A 57 5.92 -20.77 6.60
C LYS A 57 5.79 -19.29 6.91
N PRO A 58 4.66 -18.84 7.51
CA PRO A 58 4.40 -17.42 7.75
C PRO A 58 5.15 -16.94 9.00
N HIS A 59 6.46 -17.13 9.04
CA HIS A 59 7.29 -16.64 10.14
C HIS A 59 7.72 -15.20 9.87
N ASN A 60 6.73 -14.31 10.04
CA ASN A 60 6.83 -12.91 10.51
C ASN A 60 5.48 -12.21 10.28
N LEU A 61 4.36 -12.87 10.63
CA LEU A 61 3.08 -12.18 10.83
C LEU A 61 3.20 -11.31 12.08
N ARG A 62 3.86 -10.16 11.94
CA ARG A 62 3.60 -8.97 12.75
C ARG A 62 2.08 -8.91 12.86
N ARG A 63 1.50 -9.05 14.06
CA ARG A 63 0.04 -9.06 14.31
C ARG A 63 -0.61 -8.16 13.28
N ALA A 64 -1.37 -8.73 12.35
CA ALA A 64 -1.96 -7.96 11.27
C ALA A 64 -2.71 -6.80 11.94
N ALA A 65 -2.26 -5.57 11.66
CA ALA A 65 -2.90 -4.40 12.24
C ALA A 65 -4.39 -4.49 11.92
N LYS A 66 -5.24 -4.32 12.95
CA LYS A 66 -6.69 -4.45 12.81
C LYS A 66 -7.12 -3.64 11.58
N GLU A 67 -7.74 -4.32 10.63
CA GLU A 67 -8.36 -3.68 9.48
C GLU A 67 -9.71 -3.14 9.91
N TYR A 68 -10.03 -1.92 9.48
CA TYR A 68 -11.31 -1.29 9.77
C TYR A 68 -12.10 -1.20 8.46
N THR A 69 -13.27 -1.82 8.41
CA THR A 69 -14.17 -1.68 7.27
C THR A 69 -14.82 -0.29 7.24
N PRO A 70 -15.39 0.16 6.11
CA PRO A 70 -16.12 1.43 6.06
C PRO A 70 -17.24 1.51 7.11
N ASP A 71 -17.93 0.41 7.40
CA ASP A 71 -18.99 0.36 8.42
C ASP A 71 -18.42 0.48 9.84
N GLU A 72 -17.29 -0.17 10.13
CA GLU A 72 -16.59 0.02 11.41
C GLU A 72 -16.12 1.47 11.58
N ILE A 73 -15.69 2.12 10.51
CA ILE A 73 -15.26 3.53 10.51
C ILE A 73 -16.47 4.44 10.74
N ARG A 74 -17.60 4.20 10.06
CA ARG A 74 -18.87 4.91 10.33
C ARG A 74 -19.28 4.79 11.79
N ASN A 75 -19.19 3.58 12.36
CA ASN A 75 -19.51 3.36 13.77
C ASN A 75 -18.59 4.15 14.71
N ILE A 76 -17.30 4.27 14.41
CA ILE A 76 -16.38 5.14 15.16
C ILE A 76 -16.85 6.59 15.08
N MET A 77 -17.20 7.07 13.90
CA MET A 77 -17.66 8.44 13.69
C MET A 77 -18.96 8.77 14.43
N CYS A 78 -19.86 7.79 14.60
CA CYS A 78 -21.09 7.95 15.39
C CYS A 78 -20.83 8.19 16.89
N THR A 79 -19.63 7.90 17.39
CA THR A 79 -19.26 8.13 18.80
C THR A 79 -18.61 9.49 19.05
N PHE A 80 -18.42 10.31 18.01
CA PHE A 80 -17.82 11.63 18.17
C PHE A 80 -18.77 12.58 18.89
N ASP A 81 -18.19 13.47 19.70
CA ASP A 81 -18.92 14.58 20.34
C ASP A 81 -19.30 15.65 19.30
N LYS A 82 -19.67 16.86 19.74
CA LYS A 82 -20.01 17.98 18.84
C LYS A 82 -18.85 18.44 17.96
N THR A 83 -17.61 18.22 18.40
CA THR A 83 -16.40 18.60 17.68
C THR A 83 -15.34 17.49 17.72
N VAL A 84 -14.45 17.49 16.72
CA VAL A 84 -13.40 16.49 16.52
C VAL A 84 -12.06 17.19 16.39
N SER A 85 -11.06 16.75 17.16
CA SER A 85 -9.69 17.27 17.03
C SER A 85 -9.01 16.77 15.76
N LYS A 86 -8.02 17.53 15.27
CA LYS A 86 -7.21 17.12 14.10
C LYS A 86 -6.57 15.73 14.25
N ASN A 87 -6.13 15.37 15.46
CA ASN A 87 -5.56 14.05 15.70
C ASN A 87 -6.55 12.91 15.46
N VAL A 88 -7.80 13.06 15.89
CA VAL A 88 -8.86 12.07 15.67
C VAL A 88 -9.25 12.03 14.19
N MET A 89 -9.26 13.18 13.51
CA MET A 89 -9.50 13.23 12.06
C MET A 89 -8.41 12.47 11.28
N TYR A 90 -7.14 12.69 11.59
CA TYR A 90 -6.01 11.98 10.99
C TYR A 90 -6.11 10.47 11.19
N ASP A 91 -6.32 10.02 12.42
CA ASP A 91 -6.43 8.60 12.75
C ASP A 91 -7.60 7.93 12.00
N THR A 92 -8.75 8.60 11.95
CA THR A 92 -9.95 8.08 11.26
C THR A 92 -9.77 8.03 9.74
N TYR A 93 -9.18 9.08 9.14
CA TYR A 93 -8.86 9.12 7.73
C TYR A 93 -7.89 8.00 7.33
N TYR A 94 -6.80 7.81 8.08
CA TYR A 94 -5.80 6.80 7.75
C TYR A 94 -6.31 5.36 7.93
N LYS A 95 -7.28 5.11 8.83
CA LYS A 95 -7.98 3.82 8.89
C LYS A 95 -8.69 3.49 7.59
N LEU A 96 -9.40 4.46 6.99
CA LEU A 96 -10.07 4.28 5.71
C LEU A 96 -9.06 4.12 4.57
N HIS A 97 -8.04 4.97 4.53
CA HIS A 97 -6.99 4.93 3.52
C HIS A 97 -6.26 3.57 3.53
N ASP A 98 -5.93 3.04 4.70
CA ASP A 98 -5.29 1.72 4.83
C ASP A 98 -6.20 0.58 4.35
N TYR A 99 -7.50 0.65 4.63
CA TYR A 99 -8.48 -0.30 4.10
C TYR A 99 -8.52 -0.28 2.56
N GLN A 100 -8.60 0.90 1.97
CA GLN A 100 -8.59 1.09 0.50
C GLN A 100 -7.31 0.53 -0.12
N ARG A 101 -6.15 0.84 0.47
CA ARG A 101 -4.85 0.34 0.00
C ARG A 101 -4.77 -1.18 0.05
N LYS A 102 -5.27 -1.82 1.11
CA LYS A 102 -5.34 -3.29 1.20
C LYS A 102 -6.30 -3.89 0.18
N LYS A 103 -7.42 -3.23 -0.12
CA LYS A 103 -8.35 -3.65 -1.18
C LYS A 103 -7.66 -3.65 -2.55
N PHE A 104 -6.89 -2.61 -2.86
CA PHE A 104 -6.09 -2.57 -4.08
C PHE A 104 -5.08 -3.72 -4.16
N LEU A 105 -4.35 -4.00 -3.08
CA LEU A 105 -3.37 -5.10 -3.06
C LEU A 105 -4.04 -6.46 -3.31
N ARG A 106 -5.19 -6.71 -2.68
CA ARG A 106 -5.99 -7.93 -2.93
C ARG A 106 -6.40 -8.05 -4.40
N MET A 107 -6.85 -6.95 -5.02
CA MET A 107 -7.20 -6.94 -6.44
C MET A 107 -5.98 -7.30 -7.32
N VAL A 108 -4.79 -6.78 -7.01
CA VAL A 108 -3.57 -7.13 -7.75
C VAL A 108 -3.22 -8.61 -7.61
N ASP A 109 -3.35 -9.17 -6.40
CA ASP A 109 -3.14 -10.60 -6.15
C ASP A 109 -4.16 -11.47 -6.92
N GLU A 110 -5.43 -11.07 -6.96
CA GLU A 110 -6.48 -11.77 -7.73
C GLU A 110 -6.20 -11.73 -9.24
N ILE A 111 -5.76 -10.59 -9.77
CA ILE A 111 -5.33 -10.46 -11.19
C ILE A 111 -4.14 -11.38 -11.47
N TRP A 112 -3.19 -11.47 -10.53
CA TRP A 112 -2.05 -12.37 -10.67
C TRP A 112 -2.51 -13.82 -10.79
N GLU A 113 -3.33 -14.30 -9.85
CA GLU A 113 -3.85 -15.68 -9.85
C GLU A 113 -4.67 -16.01 -11.10
N PHE A 114 -5.50 -15.06 -11.55
CA PHE A 114 -6.20 -15.17 -12.83
C PHE A 114 -5.20 -15.33 -13.99
N THR A 115 -4.17 -14.49 -14.03
CA THR A 115 -3.13 -14.50 -15.07
C THR A 115 -2.35 -15.83 -15.05
N ILE A 116 -2.09 -16.42 -13.87
CA ILE A 116 -1.50 -17.75 -13.76
C ILE A 116 -2.38 -18.80 -14.44
N THR A 117 -3.66 -18.81 -14.07
CA THR A 117 -4.62 -19.81 -14.53
C THR A 117 -4.82 -19.73 -16.04
N PHE A 118 -5.08 -18.52 -16.55
CA PHE A 118 -5.24 -18.26 -17.98
C PHE A 118 -4.00 -18.68 -18.80
N ALA A 119 -2.80 -18.35 -18.31
CA ALA A 119 -1.56 -18.72 -18.99
C ALA A 119 -1.36 -20.24 -19.07
N LYS A 120 -1.72 -20.97 -18.02
CA LYS A 120 -1.64 -22.43 -17.98
C LYS A 120 -2.56 -23.06 -19.02
N GLU A 121 -3.80 -22.61 -19.10
CA GLU A 121 -4.80 -23.11 -20.06
C GLU A 121 -4.40 -22.83 -21.51
N ASN A 122 -3.77 -21.69 -21.75
CA ASN A 122 -3.38 -21.24 -23.09
C ASN A 122 -1.92 -21.55 -23.46
N LYS A 123 -1.21 -22.34 -22.64
CA LYS A 123 0.20 -22.72 -22.84
C LYS A 123 1.13 -21.52 -23.07
N ILE A 124 0.85 -20.40 -22.40
CA ILE A 124 1.68 -19.20 -22.44
C ILE A 124 2.91 -19.42 -21.56
N SER A 125 4.09 -19.11 -22.09
CA SER A 125 5.33 -19.26 -21.33
C SER A 125 5.35 -18.37 -20.09
N GLU A 126 5.92 -18.88 -19.00
CA GLU A 126 6.06 -18.16 -17.74
C GLU A 126 6.81 -16.83 -17.91
N ASN A 127 7.86 -16.82 -18.72
CA ASN A 127 8.65 -15.61 -19.01
C ASN A 127 7.80 -14.53 -19.66
N TYR A 128 6.99 -14.91 -20.67
CA TYR A 128 6.10 -13.97 -21.35
C TYR A 128 5.04 -13.43 -20.38
N ARG A 129 4.34 -14.32 -19.67
CA ARG A 129 3.30 -13.96 -18.69
C ARG A 129 3.83 -13.00 -17.62
N SER A 130 4.97 -13.35 -17.01
CA SER A 130 5.54 -12.58 -15.90
C SER A 130 6.01 -11.21 -16.36
N LYS A 131 6.62 -11.10 -17.55
CA LYS A 131 7.02 -9.81 -18.13
C LYS A 131 5.83 -8.85 -18.20
N TYR A 132 4.73 -9.27 -18.85
CA TYR A 132 3.57 -8.39 -19.05
C TYR A 132 2.80 -8.11 -17.76
N PHE A 133 2.71 -9.08 -16.85
CA PHE A 133 2.12 -8.82 -15.53
C PHE A 133 2.88 -7.71 -14.78
N TRP A 134 4.22 -7.75 -14.78
CA TRP A 134 5.02 -6.72 -14.11
C TRP A 134 4.92 -5.35 -14.79
N GLU A 135 4.86 -5.30 -16.13
CA GLU A 135 4.59 -4.06 -16.87
C GLU A 135 3.23 -3.46 -16.46
N CYS A 136 2.17 -4.28 -16.42
CA CYS A 136 0.85 -3.85 -15.97
C CYS A 136 0.83 -3.43 -14.50
N ASN A 137 1.46 -4.20 -13.60
CA ASN A 137 1.52 -3.87 -12.18
C ASN A 137 2.25 -2.54 -11.95
N ASN A 138 3.33 -2.24 -12.69
CA ASN A 138 4.02 -0.96 -12.58
C ASN A 138 3.10 0.22 -12.95
N ILE A 139 2.26 0.06 -13.99
CA ILE A 139 1.26 1.06 -14.36
C ILE A 139 0.21 1.22 -13.25
N LEU A 140 -0.30 0.12 -12.71
CA LEU A 140 -1.27 0.14 -11.62
C LEU A 140 -0.72 0.82 -10.36
N GLN A 141 0.53 0.51 -9.96
CA GLN A 141 1.21 1.14 -8.82
C GLN A 141 1.45 2.63 -9.04
N SER A 142 1.82 3.03 -10.27
CA SER A 142 1.98 4.44 -10.64
C SER A 142 0.66 5.21 -10.52
N ASN A 143 -0.44 4.62 -11.01
CA ASN A 143 -1.77 5.20 -10.90
C ASN A 143 -2.23 5.28 -9.44
N LEU A 144 -2.02 4.22 -8.64
CA LEU A 144 -2.30 4.24 -7.21
C LEU A 144 -1.52 5.37 -6.52
N THR A 145 -0.24 5.53 -6.81
CA THR A 145 0.58 6.59 -6.21
C THR A 145 0.04 7.99 -6.52
N LYS A 146 -0.46 8.21 -7.74
CA LYS A 146 -1.10 9.48 -8.11
C LYS A 146 -2.40 9.68 -7.33
N MET A 147 -3.26 8.66 -7.28
CA MET A 147 -4.51 8.71 -6.52
C MET A 147 -4.28 8.94 -5.03
N ASP A 148 -3.32 8.24 -4.41
CA ASP A 148 -2.92 8.41 -3.01
C ASP A 148 -2.46 9.85 -2.73
N ASN A 149 -1.67 10.44 -3.65
CA ASN A 149 -1.19 11.82 -3.52
C ASN A 149 -2.32 12.84 -3.65
N ASP A 150 -3.22 12.65 -4.63
CA ASP A 150 -4.35 13.54 -4.84
C ASP A 150 -5.34 13.47 -3.66
N ASP A 151 -5.63 12.27 -3.17
CA ASP A 151 -6.50 12.03 -2.02
C ASP A 151 -5.91 12.65 -0.74
N LYS A 152 -4.62 12.43 -0.48
CA LYS A 152 -3.93 13.06 0.65
C LYS A 152 -3.93 14.58 0.51
N GLY A 153 -3.67 15.11 -0.69
CA GLY A 153 -3.72 16.55 -0.95
C GLY A 153 -5.11 17.15 -0.70
N ASN A 154 -6.17 16.41 -1.01
CA ASN A 154 -7.54 16.82 -0.70
C ASN A 154 -7.83 16.80 0.80
N PHE A 155 -7.32 15.81 1.54
CA PHE A 155 -7.44 15.76 2.99
C PHE A 155 -6.65 16.86 3.69
N ASP A 156 -5.41 17.13 3.26
CA ASP A 156 -4.58 18.22 3.80
C ASP A 156 -5.28 19.58 3.61
N LYS A 157 -5.84 19.83 2.41
CA LYS A 157 -6.67 21.04 2.15
C LYS A 157 -7.89 21.12 3.06
N PHE A 158 -8.59 20.00 3.26
CA PHE A 158 -9.72 19.96 4.19
C PHE A 158 -9.27 20.34 5.60
N LEU A 159 -8.19 19.76 6.11
CA LEU A 159 -7.66 20.07 7.45
C LEU A 159 -7.19 21.53 7.62
N GLU A 160 -6.65 22.13 6.56
CA GLU A 160 -6.28 23.56 6.56
C GLU A 160 -7.51 24.47 6.57
N SER A 161 -8.62 24.05 5.94
CA SER A 161 -9.86 24.81 5.85
C SER A 161 -10.70 24.81 7.14
N GLN A 162 -10.45 23.84 8.03
CA GLN A 162 -11.27 23.61 9.22
C GLN A 162 -10.61 24.15 10.50
N PRO A 163 -11.41 24.67 11.46
CA PRO A 163 -10.90 25.01 12.79
C PRO A 163 -10.47 23.76 13.55
N ASP A 164 -9.69 23.94 14.62
CA ASP A 164 -9.33 22.86 15.55
C ASP A 164 -9.83 23.24 16.97
N PRO A 165 -10.85 22.53 17.52
CA PRO A 165 -11.50 21.34 16.98
C PRO A 165 -12.55 21.66 15.88
N CYS A 166 -12.69 20.75 14.92
CA CYS A 166 -13.60 20.85 13.77
C CYS A 166 -15.02 20.43 14.16
N PRO A 167 -16.10 21.07 13.66
CA PRO A 167 -17.45 20.56 13.82
C PRO A 167 -17.60 19.14 13.27
N THR A 168 -18.12 18.22 14.08
CA THR A 168 -18.21 16.79 13.71
C THR A 168 -18.93 16.55 12.40
N GLN A 169 -20.01 17.29 12.14
CA GLN A 169 -20.80 17.14 10.92
C GLN A 169 -20.00 17.40 9.64
N GLU A 170 -19.08 18.36 9.66
CA GLU A 170 -18.22 18.68 8.52
C GLU A 170 -17.26 17.53 8.22
N PHE A 171 -16.60 17.00 9.25
CA PHE A 171 -15.68 15.87 9.10
C PHE A 171 -16.40 14.57 8.70
N VAL A 172 -17.56 14.27 9.30
CA VAL A 172 -18.37 13.10 8.94
C VAL A 172 -18.82 13.20 7.48
N THR A 173 -19.26 14.38 7.03
CA THR A 173 -19.65 14.58 5.62
C THR A 173 -18.48 14.37 4.67
N PHE A 174 -17.29 14.88 5.01
CA PHE A 174 -16.07 14.64 4.24
C PHE A 174 -15.76 13.13 4.12
N MET A 175 -15.77 12.42 5.24
CA MET A 175 -15.49 10.98 5.28
C MET A 175 -16.56 10.15 4.54
N ASP A 176 -17.84 10.48 4.68
CA ASP A 176 -18.92 9.81 3.98
C ASP A 176 -18.83 9.98 2.47
N ASN A 177 -18.46 11.17 2.00
CA ASN A 177 -18.23 11.42 0.58
C ASN A 177 -17.06 10.59 0.06
N LYS A 178 -15.97 10.48 0.83
CA LYS A 178 -14.84 9.60 0.50
C LYS A 178 -15.27 8.12 0.40
N ILE A 179 -16.03 7.63 1.38
CA ILE A 179 -16.54 6.25 1.37
C ILE A 179 -17.48 6.00 0.17
N LYS A 180 -18.33 6.97 -0.19
CA LYS A 180 -19.25 6.83 -1.34
C LYS A 180 -18.50 6.76 -2.66
N SER A 181 -17.45 7.56 -2.82
CA SER A 181 -16.59 7.54 -4.01
C SER A 181 -15.87 6.19 -4.21
N ASP A 182 -15.71 5.36 -3.17
CA ASP A 182 -15.13 4.02 -3.29
C ASP A 182 -16.09 2.94 -3.81
N ASN A 183 -17.40 3.23 -3.80
CA ASN A 183 -18.46 2.28 -4.17
C ASN A 183 -19.01 2.53 -5.60
N LEU A 184 -18.44 3.50 -6.32
CA LEU A 184 -18.69 3.80 -7.73
C LEU A 184 -17.54 3.24 -8.58
#